data_AF-A0A1K0GBC7-F1
#
_entry.id   AF-A0A1K0GBC7-F1
#
_cell.length_a   1.000
_cell.length_b   1.000
_cell.length_c   1.000
_cell.angle_alpha   90.00
_cell.angle_beta   90.00
_cell.angle_gamma   90.00
#
_symmetry.space_group_name_H-M   'P 1'
#
loop_
_entity.id
_entity.type
_entity.pdbx_description
1 polymer ?
#
loop_
_entity_poly.entity_id
_entity_poly.type
_entity_poly.pdbx_seq_one_letter_code
_entity_poly.pdbx_strand_id
1 'polypeptide(L)'
;MPVPRYSITDAAQAAACIRQLRLEAGDPDLDASFPATVLDDLDVDAVVEYTEAHRRVGPSVRAAELEHRAVLVEYQRQRETARYERRLFSVLQTGYQLGVHPVTYGAPMGLRSRQAVYDRRTRLTRKRAAAGERSLGDEGRAREWLDAHSAQLRALADTLVDCREELLELVDDGPAHDELVRNIDAAGTLLNSRRPTQDLCTAVALAVHLLRPAVARPASNPVVREQLAQGLRLLW
;
A
#
# COMPACT_ATOMS: atom_id res chain seq x y z
N MET A 1 -14.92 -30.07 13.80
CA MET A 1 -14.27 -28.83 13.36
C MET A 1 -14.41 -27.81 14.49
N PRO A 2 -13.33 -27.21 15.02
CA PRO A 2 -13.46 -26.16 16.03
C PRO A 2 -14.27 -24.99 15.44
N VAL A 3 -15.15 -24.41 16.26
CA VAL A 3 -16.00 -23.28 15.83
C VAL A 3 -15.09 -22.09 15.50
N PRO A 4 -15.29 -21.44 14.32
CA PRO A 4 -14.53 -20.26 13.94
C PRO A 4 -14.70 -19.14 14.98
N ARG A 5 -13.60 -18.50 15.39
CA ARG A 5 -13.63 -17.46 16.43
C ARG A 5 -14.30 -16.18 15.95
N TYR A 6 -14.21 -15.91 14.65
CA TYR A 6 -14.75 -14.73 13.99
C TYR A 6 -15.52 -15.16 12.76
N SER A 7 -16.68 -14.56 12.56
CA SER A 7 -17.56 -14.68 11.40
C SER A 7 -17.27 -13.60 10.36
N ILE A 8 -17.88 -13.71 9.17
CA ILE A 8 -17.79 -12.66 8.15
C ILE A 8 -18.42 -11.35 8.65
N THR A 9 -19.43 -11.41 9.51
CA THR A 9 -20.05 -10.23 10.13
C THR A 9 -19.06 -9.50 11.03
N ASP A 10 -18.27 -10.23 11.82
CA ASP A 10 -17.20 -9.62 12.65
C ASP A 10 -16.14 -8.95 11.78
N ALA A 11 -15.76 -9.60 10.66
CA ALA A 11 -14.81 -9.04 9.72
C ALA A 11 -15.35 -7.79 9.02
N ALA A 12 -16.61 -7.80 8.57
CA ALA A 12 -17.27 -6.66 7.96
C ALA A 12 -17.37 -5.47 8.94
N GLN A 13 -17.68 -5.72 10.21
CA GLN A 13 -17.69 -4.68 11.24
C GLN A 13 -16.29 -4.10 11.48
N ALA A 14 -15.26 -4.96 11.58
CA ALA A 14 -13.88 -4.51 11.74
C ALA A 14 -13.41 -3.65 10.54
N ALA A 15 -13.75 -4.06 9.32
CA ALA A 15 -13.45 -3.29 8.11
C ALA A 15 -14.19 -1.95 8.09
N ALA A 16 -15.47 -1.91 8.49
CA ALA A 16 -16.23 -0.67 8.59
C ALA A 16 -15.61 0.31 9.62
N CYS A 17 -15.14 -0.19 10.76
CA CYS A 17 -14.42 0.63 11.74
C CYS A 17 -13.12 1.21 11.17
N ILE A 18 -12.32 0.40 10.45
CA ILE A 18 -11.11 0.89 9.76
C ILE A 18 -11.47 1.96 8.73
N ARG A 19 -12.50 1.72 7.92
CA ARG A 19 -12.94 2.66 6.90
C ARG A 19 -13.35 4.00 7.53
N GLN A 20 -14.10 3.95 8.64
CA GLN A 20 -14.52 5.15 9.35
C GLN A 20 -13.33 5.95 9.88
N LEU A 21 -12.36 5.27 10.53
CA LEU A 21 -11.13 5.91 11.01
C LEU A 21 -10.36 6.61 9.89
N ARG A 22 -10.28 5.99 8.71
CA ARG A 22 -9.60 6.58 7.55
C ARG A 22 -10.37 7.71 6.89
N LEU A 23 -11.69 7.62 6.86
CA LEU A 23 -12.56 8.68 6.36
C LEU A 23 -12.41 9.95 7.22
N GLU A 24 -12.45 9.80 8.55
CA GLU A 24 -12.24 10.91 9.49
C GLU A 24 -10.83 11.50 9.39
N ALA A 25 -9.84 10.69 9.03
CA ALA A 25 -8.47 11.12 8.79
C ALA A 25 -8.24 11.76 7.41
N GLY A 26 -9.23 11.76 6.52
CA GLY A 26 -9.11 12.30 5.16
C GLY A 26 -8.18 11.48 4.26
N ASP A 27 -8.22 10.14 4.33
CA ASP A 27 -7.45 9.27 3.45
C ASP A 27 -7.89 9.47 1.97
N PRO A 28 -7.03 10.01 1.08
CA PRO A 28 -7.41 10.36 -0.28
C PRO A 28 -7.64 9.13 -1.18
N ASP A 29 -7.12 7.97 -0.81
CA ASP A 29 -7.19 6.75 -1.62
C ASP A 29 -8.33 5.83 -1.16
N LEU A 30 -9.09 6.24 -0.13
CA LEU A 30 -10.11 5.40 0.51
C LEU A 30 -11.18 4.94 -0.47
N ASP A 31 -11.77 5.86 -1.23
CA ASP A 31 -12.88 5.54 -2.13
C ASP A 31 -12.44 4.77 -3.38
N ALA A 32 -11.15 4.87 -3.75
CA ALA A 32 -10.61 4.20 -4.93
C ALA A 32 -10.21 2.74 -4.65
N SER A 33 -9.67 2.47 -3.46
CA SER A 33 -8.96 1.22 -3.19
C SER A 33 -9.47 0.47 -1.95
N PHE A 34 -10.30 1.08 -1.11
CA PHE A 34 -10.90 0.41 0.05
C PHE A 34 -12.33 -0.08 -0.28
N PRO A 35 -12.65 -1.37 -0.08
CA PRO A 35 -13.99 -1.89 -0.33
C PRO A 35 -15.08 -1.11 0.44
N ALA A 36 -16.08 -0.59 -0.28
CA ALA A 36 -17.18 0.15 0.35
C ALA A 36 -18.05 -0.74 1.25
N THR A 37 -18.11 -2.04 0.97
CA THR A 37 -18.81 -3.04 1.76
C THR A 37 -18.00 -4.33 1.71
N VAL A 38 -17.99 -5.08 2.82
CA VAL A 38 -17.33 -6.39 2.91
C VAL A 38 -18.40 -7.46 2.99
N LEU A 39 -18.46 -8.30 1.97
CA LEU A 39 -19.46 -9.35 1.80
C LEU A 39 -18.85 -10.75 1.82
N ASP A 40 -17.59 -10.87 1.38
CA ASP A 40 -16.91 -12.15 1.26
C ASP A 40 -15.41 -12.10 1.68
N ASP A 41 -14.69 -13.19 1.44
CA ASP A 41 -13.28 -13.30 1.79
C ASP A 41 -12.36 -12.44 0.92
N LEU A 42 -12.72 -12.21 -0.34
CA LEU A 42 -11.93 -11.40 -1.26
C LEU A 42 -11.95 -9.93 -0.83
N ASP A 43 -13.10 -9.45 -0.36
CA ASP A 43 -13.21 -8.12 0.23
C ASP A 43 -12.33 -7.97 1.48
N VAL A 44 -12.31 -9.00 2.35
CA VAL A 44 -11.45 -8.99 3.55
C VAL A 44 -9.97 -8.99 3.18
N ASP A 45 -9.57 -9.78 2.17
CA ASP A 45 -8.21 -9.76 1.61
C ASP A 45 -7.83 -8.37 1.10
N ALA A 46 -8.70 -7.72 0.32
CA ALA A 46 -8.48 -6.37 -0.18
C ALA A 46 -8.30 -5.35 0.95
N VAL A 47 -9.10 -5.41 2.02
CA VAL A 47 -8.94 -4.54 3.20
C VAL A 47 -7.59 -4.77 3.89
N VAL A 48 -7.19 -6.03 4.08
CA VAL A 48 -5.91 -6.34 4.73
C VAL A 48 -4.73 -5.87 3.88
N GLU A 49 -4.78 -6.10 2.57
CA GLU A 49 -3.73 -5.67 1.64
C GLU A 49 -3.63 -4.14 1.59
N TYR A 50 -4.76 -3.44 1.49
CA TYR A 50 -4.80 -1.98 1.53
C TYR A 50 -4.20 -1.44 2.84
N THR A 51 -4.60 -1.97 4.00
CA THR A 51 -4.06 -1.47 5.29
C THR A 51 -2.58 -1.81 5.52
N GLU A 52 -2.04 -2.83 4.82
CA GLU A 52 -0.61 -3.16 4.84
C GLU A 52 0.22 -2.25 3.94
N ALA A 53 -0.27 -1.99 2.73
CA ALA A 53 0.43 -1.21 1.70
C ALA A 53 0.29 0.31 1.92
N HIS A 54 -0.91 0.79 2.26
CA HIS A 54 -1.24 2.22 2.29
C HIS A 54 -1.05 2.81 3.70
N ARG A 55 0.06 3.53 3.87
CA ARG A 55 0.48 4.17 5.14
C ARG A 55 0.35 5.70 5.15
N ARG A 56 -0.48 6.28 4.28
CA ARG A 56 -0.63 7.74 4.12
C ARG A 56 -1.32 8.41 5.29
N VAL A 57 -2.14 7.66 6.03
CA VAL A 57 -2.75 8.14 7.28
C VAL A 57 -1.74 8.19 8.43
N GLY A 58 -1.94 9.13 9.35
CA GLY A 58 -1.03 9.38 10.46
C GLY A 58 -0.83 8.16 11.39
N PRO A 59 0.27 8.14 12.17
CA PRO A 59 0.57 7.06 13.11
C PRO A 59 -0.54 6.77 14.12
N SER A 60 -1.30 7.78 14.54
CA SER A 60 -2.44 7.66 15.46
C SER A 60 -3.58 6.84 14.85
N VAL A 61 -3.93 7.09 13.60
CA VAL A 61 -4.98 6.37 12.86
C VAL A 61 -4.56 4.92 12.67
N ARG A 62 -3.32 4.70 12.21
CA ARG A 62 -2.74 3.35 12.07
C ARG A 62 -2.69 2.58 13.38
N ALA A 63 -2.49 3.27 14.51
CA ALA A 63 -2.52 2.67 15.83
C ALA A 63 -3.94 2.25 16.23
N ALA A 64 -4.95 3.08 15.96
CA ALA A 64 -6.35 2.79 16.22
C ALA A 64 -6.88 1.63 15.36
N GLU A 65 -6.41 1.48 14.12
CA GLU A 65 -6.80 0.39 13.22
C GLU A 65 -6.32 -1.00 13.68
N LEU A 66 -5.30 -1.09 14.55
CA LEU A 66 -4.59 -2.35 14.80
C LEU A 66 -5.44 -3.44 15.44
N GLU A 67 -6.38 -3.09 16.31
CA GLU A 67 -7.31 -4.05 16.92
C GLU A 67 -8.20 -4.68 15.83
N HIS A 68 -8.75 -3.85 14.94
CA HIS A 68 -9.58 -4.29 13.85
C HIS A 68 -8.80 -5.11 12.82
N ARG A 69 -7.56 -4.70 12.48
CA ARG A 69 -6.67 -5.48 11.61
C ARG A 69 -6.37 -6.86 12.19
N ALA A 70 -6.22 -6.96 13.52
CA ALA A 70 -6.01 -8.24 14.18
C ALA A 70 -7.24 -9.17 14.06
N VAL A 71 -8.46 -8.64 14.10
CA VAL A 71 -9.71 -9.39 13.84
C VAL A 71 -9.72 -9.93 12.41
N LEU A 72 -9.43 -9.09 11.41
CA LEU A 72 -9.41 -9.50 10.00
C LEU A 72 -8.39 -10.62 9.73
N VAL A 73 -7.19 -10.52 10.32
CA VAL A 73 -6.15 -11.55 10.17
C VAL A 73 -6.54 -12.87 10.84
N GLU A 74 -7.21 -12.85 12.00
CA GLU A 74 -7.71 -14.08 12.63
C GLU A 74 -8.93 -14.68 11.94
N TYR A 75 -9.76 -13.86 11.31
CA TYR A 75 -10.80 -14.35 10.40
C TYR A 75 -10.16 -15.12 9.24
N GLN A 76 -9.19 -14.51 8.54
CA GLN A 76 -8.49 -15.12 7.40
C GLN A 76 -7.72 -16.39 7.76
N ARG A 77 -7.16 -16.48 8.98
CA ARG A 77 -6.45 -17.69 9.46
C ARG A 77 -7.21 -18.99 9.20
N GLN A 78 -8.53 -18.93 9.31
CA GLN A 78 -9.42 -20.08 9.21
C GLN A 78 -9.60 -20.55 7.75
N ARG A 79 -9.20 -19.73 6.78
CA ARG A 79 -9.45 -19.94 5.34
C ARG A 79 -8.16 -19.93 4.52
N GLU A 80 -7.19 -19.08 4.84
CA GLU A 80 -5.92 -18.93 4.13
C GLU A 80 -4.70 -19.03 5.08
N THR A 81 -4.20 -20.25 5.27
CA THR A 81 -3.09 -20.52 6.20
C THR A 81 -1.72 -20.10 5.66
N ALA A 82 -1.54 -20.06 4.33
CA ALA A 82 -0.25 -19.78 3.71
C ALA A 82 0.25 -18.35 4.00
N ARG A 83 -0.65 -17.35 3.99
CA ARG A 83 -0.32 -15.94 4.21
C ARG A 83 -0.48 -15.48 5.66
N TYR A 84 -1.17 -16.27 6.49
CA TYR A 84 -1.52 -15.91 7.86
C TYR A 84 -0.32 -15.51 8.71
N GLU A 85 0.76 -16.30 8.74
CA GLU A 85 1.91 -15.97 9.61
C GLU A 85 2.59 -14.65 9.24
N ARG A 86 2.62 -14.31 7.95
CA ARG A 86 3.15 -13.04 7.44
C ARG A 86 2.26 -11.87 7.86
N ARG A 87 0.94 -11.97 7.64
CA ARG A 87 -0.04 -10.95 8.03
C ARG A 87 -0.10 -10.77 9.56
N LEU A 88 -0.03 -11.88 10.31
CA LEU A 88 0.10 -11.88 11.77
C LEU A 88 1.35 -11.12 12.21
N PHE A 89 2.50 -11.42 11.60
CA PHE A 89 3.75 -10.73 11.92
C PHE A 89 3.66 -9.23 11.61
N SER A 90 3.03 -8.85 10.49
CA SER A 90 2.79 -7.46 10.09
C SER A 90 2.03 -6.66 11.15
N VAL A 91 0.94 -7.21 11.70
CA VAL A 91 0.17 -6.58 12.79
C VAL A 91 1.01 -6.44 14.05
N LEU A 92 1.68 -7.52 14.49
CA LEU A 92 2.52 -7.53 15.70
C LEU A 92 3.69 -6.53 15.60
N GLN A 93 4.32 -6.45 14.43
CA GLN A 93 5.45 -5.56 14.17
C GLN A 93 4.98 -4.10 14.11
N THR A 94 3.85 -3.83 13.45
CA THR A 94 3.28 -2.47 13.36
C THR A 94 2.89 -1.96 14.74
N GLY A 95 2.22 -2.78 15.57
CA GLY A 95 1.86 -2.41 16.93
C GLY A 95 3.06 -2.11 17.82
N TYR A 96 4.16 -2.85 17.66
CA TYR A 96 5.41 -2.54 18.35
C TYR A 96 6.02 -1.21 17.91
N GLN A 97 6.11 -0.97 16.59
CA GLN A 97 6.70 0.25 16.04
C GLN A 97 5.92 1.51 16.42
N LEU A 98 4.59 1.41 16.50
CA LEU A 98 3.70 2.50 16.88
C LEU A 98 3.55 2.68 18.40
N GLY A 99 4.22 1.84 19.22
CA GLY A 99 4.15 1.93 20.68
C GLY A 99 2.77 1.58 21.26
N VAL A 100 1.92 0.86 20.51
CA VAL A 100 0.57 0.49 20.96
C VAL A 100 0.65 -0.56 22.05
N HIS A 101 -0.22 -0.44 23.05
CA HIS A 101 -0.28 -1.40 24.15
C HIS A 101 -0.51 -2.82 23.60
N PRO A 102 0.40 -3.80 23.84
CA PRO A 102 0.40 -5.08 23.16
C PRO A 102 -0.91 -5.87 23.23
N VAL A 103 -1.65 -5.74 24.33
CA VAL A 103 -2.91 -6.47 24.53
C VAL A 103 -4.02 -5.96 23.60
N THR A 104 -3.98 -4.69 23.17
CA THR A 104 -4.99 -4.10 22.28
C THR A 104 -5.09 -4.86 20.96
N TYR A 105 -3.96 -5.13 20.30
CA TYR A 105 -3.93 -5.93 19.08
C TYR A 105 -3.72 -7.43 19.36
N GLY A 106 -3.13 -7.80 20.50
CA GLY A 106 -2.87 -9.18 20.87
C GLY A 106 -4.12 -9.98 21.26
N ALA A 107 -5.07 -9.36 21.95
CA ALA A 107 -6.25 -10.05 22.48
C ALA A 107 -7.14 -10.67 21.39
N PRO A 108 -7.44 -9.99 20.26
CA PRO A 108 -8.13 -10.61 19.12
C PRO A 108 -7.43 -11.88 18.62
N MET A 109 -6.09 -11.90 18.68
CA MET A 109 -5.25 -13.04 18.26
C MET A 109 -5.08 -14.13 19.34
N GLY A 110 -5.74 -13.97 20.48
CA GLY A 110 -5.65 -14.90 21.62
C GLY A 110 -4.41 -14.71 22.47
N LEU A 111 -3.65 -13.63 22.24
CA LEU A 111 -2.45 -13.27 22.99
C LEU A 111 -2.84 -12.30 24.10
N ARG A 112 -3.32 -12.85 25.22
CA ARG A 112 -3.94 -12.08 26.33
C ARG A 112 -2.94 -11.41 27.28
N SER A 113 -1.65 -11.52 27.04
CA SER A 113 -0.62 -10.89 27.86
C SER A 113 0.45 -10.23 27.00
N ARG A 114 1.07 -9.19 27.54
CA ARG A 114 2.22 -8.50 26.92
C ARG A 114 3.33 -9.49 26.56
N GLN A 115 3.61 -10.44 27.45
CA GLN A 115 4.62 -11.47 27.23
C GLN A 115 4.24 -12.38 26.06
N ALA A 116 2.99 -12.84 25.97
CA ALA A 116 2.54 -13.70 24.88
C ALA A 116 2.68 -13.02 23.50
N VAL A 117 2.41 -11.72 23.43
CA VAL A 117 2.58 -10.93 22.20
C VAL A 117 4.05 -10.85 21.79
N TYR A 118 4.96 -10.54 22.72
CA TYR A 118 6.38 -10.45 22.43
C TYR A 118 7.01 -11.80 22.09
N ASP A 119 6.64 -12.87 22.80
CA ASP A 119 7.13 -14.22 22.53
C ASP A 119 6.70 -14.68 21.14
N ARG A 120 5.42 -14.41 20.78
CA ARG A 120 4.89 -14.74 19.46
C ARG A 120 5.61 -13.97 18.36
N ARG A 121 5.80 -12.66 18.53
CA ARG A 121 6.57 -11.82 17.59
C ARG A 121 7.99 -12.34 17.42
N THR A 122 8.70 -12.57 18.52
CA THR A 122 10.09 -13.05 18.52
C THR A 122 10.22 -14.40 17.83
N ARG A 123 9.28 -15.33 18.07
CA ARG A 123 9.24 -16.62 17.38
C ARG A 123 9.07 -16.46 15.88
N LEU A 124 8.15 -15.60 15.45
CA LEU A 124 7.93 -15.31 14.03
C LEU A 124 9.16 -14.65 13.40
N THR A 125 9.80 -13.68 14.06
CA THR A 125 11.06 -13.08 13.59
C THR A 125 12.14 -14.14 13.36
N ARG A 126 12.34 -15.06 14.32
CA ARG A 126 13.32 -16.15 14.19
C ARG A 126 12.96 -17.11 13.06
N LYS A 127 11.68 -17.47 12.93
CA LYS A 127 11.19 -18.36 11.87
C LYS A 127 11.44 -17.76 10.48
N ARG A 128 11.15 -16.47 10.30
CA ARG A 128 11.40 -15.74 9.04
C ARG A 128 12.91 -15.65 8.74
N ALA A 129 13.72 -15.31 9.74
CA ALA A 129 15.18 -15.28 9.59
C ALA A 129 15.75 -16.65 9.19
N ALA A 130 15.24 -17.74 9.77
CA ALA A 130 15.64 -19.10 9.43
C ALA A 130 15.15 -19.56 8.05
N ALA A 131 13.98 -19.08 7.60
CA ALA A 131 13.44 -19.34 6.27
C ALA A 131 14.19 -18.60 5.14
N GLY A 132 15.23 -17.83 5.47
CA GLY A 132 15.91 -16.98 4.48
C GLY A 132 15.06 -15.81 4.01
N GLU A 133 13.85 -15.62 4.57
CA GLU A 133 13.08 -14.38 4.46
C GLU A 133 13.82 -13.31 5.28
N ARG A 134 14.96 -12.84 4.75
CA ARG A 134 15.54 -11.59 5.18
C ARG A 134 14.43 -10.58 5.02
N SER A 135 13.96 -10.02 6.14
CA SER A 135 13.15 -8.82 6.12
C SER A 135 13.98 -7.80 5.38
N LEU A 136 13.77 -7.70 4.07
CA LEU A 136 14.30 -6.60 3.32
C LEU A 136 13.76 -5.37 4.01
N GLY A 137 14.66 -4.53 4.51
CA GLY A 137 14.29 -3.21 5.00
C GLY A 137 13.47 -2.48 3.93
N ASP A 138 12.89 -1.34 4.27
CA ASP A 138 12.11 -0.57 3.28
C ASP A 138 12.90 -0.36 1.97
N GLU A 139 14.22 -0.19 2.06
CA GLU A 139 15.15 -0.13 0.90
C GLU A 139 15.21 -1.43 0.07
N GLY A 140 15.22 -2.60 0.71
CA GLY A 140 15.29 -3.87 0.00
C GLY A 140 13.97 -4.24 -0.67
N ARG A 141 12.83 -3.89 -0.03
CA ARG A 141 11.50 -4.06 -0.63
C ARG A 141 11.30 -3.10 -1.79
N ALA A 142 11.73 -1.84 -1.65
CA ALA A 142 11.75 -0.89 -2.74
C ALA A 142 12.58 -1.42 -3.91
N ARG A 143 13.74 -2.02 -3.64
CA ARG A 143 14.61 -2.58 -4.68
C ARG A 143 14.00 -3.77 -5.41
N GLU A 144 13.42 -4.72 -4.69
CA GLU A 144 12.71 -5.85 -5.31
C GLU A 144 11.52 -5.37 -6.15
N TRP A 145 10.76 -4.40 -5.66
CA TRP A 145 9.66 -3.82 -6.41
C TRP A 145 10.15 -3.13 -7.70
N LEU A 146 11.22 -2.34 -7.63
CA LEU A 146 11.81 -1.68 -8.80
C LEU A 146 12.32 -2.69 -9.83
N ASP A 147 12.97 -3.76 -9.38
CA ASP A 147 13.44 -4.81 -10.28
C ASP A 147 12.25 -5.52 -10.96
N ALA A 148 11.18 -5.83 -10.20
CA ALA A 148 9.98 -6.51 -10.71
C ALA A 148 9.17 -5.67 -11.70
N HIS A 149 9.10 -4.34 -11.51
CA HIS A 149 8.28 -3.43 -12.32
C HIS A 149 9.11 -2.56 -13.26
N SER A 150 10.38 -2.90 -13.46
CA SER A 150 11.35 -2.11 -14.23
C SER A 150 10.89 -1.80 -15.66
N ALA A 151 10.28 -2.76 -16.35
CA ALA A 151 9.82 -2.59 -17.72
C ALA A 151 8.64 -1.60 -17.80
N GLN A 152 7.68 -1.71 -16.88
CA GLN A 152 6.51 -0.82 -16.82
C GLN A 152 6.94 0.60 -16.45
N LEU A 153 7.84 0.75 -15.47
CA LEU A 153 8.34 2.06 -15.07
C LEU A 153 9.10 2.77 -16.19
N ARG A 154 9.87 2.02 -17.00
CA ARG A 154 10.55 2.56 -18.18
C ARG A 154 9.56 2.96 -19.27
N ALA A 155 8.59 2.11 -19.60
CA ALA A 155 7.58 2.44 -20.60
C ALA A 155 6.78 3.72 -20.23
N LEU A 156 6.50 3.91 -18.93
CA LEU A 156 5.88 5.13 -18.42
C LEU A 156 6.81 6.33 -18.58
N ALA A 157 8.08 6.20 -18.19
CA ALA A 157 9.06 7.26 -18.34
C ALA A 157 9.29 7.65 -19.81
N ASP A 158 9.35 6.67 -20.71
CA ASP A 158 9.42 6.86 -22.16
C ASP A 158 8.19 7.64 -22.65
N THR A 159 6.99 7.23 -22.24
CA THR A 159 5.74 7.94 -22.58
C THR A 159 5.75 9.39 -22.08
N LEU A 160 6.23 9.64 -20.86
CA LEU A 160 6.32 10.99 -20.29
C LEU A 160 7.26 11.88 -21.10
N VAL A 161 8.38 11.33 -21.58
CA VAL A 161 9.39 12.06 -22.35
C VAL A 161 8.93 12.27 -23.79
N ASP A 162 8.47 11.21 -24.46
CA ASP A 162 8.06 11.23 -25.86
C ASP A 162 6.80 12.08 -26.07
N CYS A 163 5.88 12.10 -25.10
CA CYS A 163 4.65 12.88 -25.16
C CYS A 163 4.71 14.17 -24.34
N ARG A 164 5.91 14.65 -23.97
CA ARG A 164 6.10 15.80 -23.07
C ARG A 164 5.23 17.00 -23.42
N GLU A 165 5.25 17.44 -24.68
CA GLU A 165 4.48 18.62 -25.11
C GLU A 165 2.97 18.42 -24.95
N GLU A 166 2.43 17.28 -25.41
CA GLU A 166 1.01 16.93 -25.25
C GLU A 166 0.61 16.88 -23.77
N LEU A 167 1.46 16.31 -22.91
CA LEU A 167 1.18 16.16 -21.48
C LEU A 167 1.20 17.49 -20.72
N LEU A 168 2.09 18.40 -21.10
CA LEU A 168 2.17 19.74 -20.50
C LEU A 168 0.93 20.57 -20.83
N GLU A 169 0.37 20.44 -22.03
CA GLU A 169 -0.88 21.11 -22.41
C GLU A 169 -2.11 20.66 -21.59
N LEU A 170 -2.02 19.54 -20.88
CA LEU A 170 -3.10 19.03 -20.02
C LEU A 170 -3.18 19.76 -18.67
N VAL A 171 -2.14 20.49 -18.29
CA VAL A 171 -2.03 21.20 -17.01
C VAL A 171 -1.95 22.70 -17.28
N ASP A 172 -2.79 23.47 -16.60
CA ASP A 172 -2.77 24.94 -16.74
C ASP A 172 -1.44 25.53 -16.24
N ASP A 173 -0.99 26.63 -16.87
CA ASP A 173 0.22 27.35 -16.50
C ASP A 173 0.22 27.71 -15.01
N GLY A 174 1.30 27.35 -14.30
CA GLY A 174 1.45 27.61 -12.88
C GLY A 174 2.40 26.63 -12.18
N PRO A 175 2.40 26.61 -10.84
CA PRO A 175 3.34 25.80 -10.06
C PRO A 175 3.29 24.30 -10.37
N ALA A 176 2.09 23.78 -10.65
CA ALA A 176 1.89 22.39 -11.02
C ALA A 176 2.48 22.05 -12.41
N HIS A 177 2.34 22.97 -13.37
CA HIS A 177 2.96 22.84 -14.68
C HIS A 177 4.50 22.86 -14.56
N ASP A 178 5.07 23.79 -13.80
CA ASP A 178 6.52 23.85 -13.57
C ASP A 178 7.06 22.59 -12.87
N GLU A 179 6.28 22.03 -11.95
CA GLU A 179 6.63 20.79 -11.26
C GLU A 179 6.53 19.58 -12.20
N LEU A 180 5.53 19.54 -13.08
CA LEU A 180 5.41 18.51 -14.11
C LEU A 180 6.61 18.56 -15.07
N VAL A 181 6.99 19.76 -15.55
CA VAL A 181 8.20 19.97 -16.37
C VAL A 181 9.43 19.38 -15.69
N ARG A 182 9.69 19.77 -14.44
CA ARG A 182 10.87 19.29 -13.69
C ARG A 182 10.90 17.78 -13.56
N ASN A 183 9.74 17.16 -13.29
CA ASN A 183 9.66 15.72 -13.09
C ASN A 183 9.81 14.93 -14.40
N ILE A 184 9.25 15.41 -15.51
CA ILE A 184 9.47 14.81 -16.84
C ILE A 184 10.95 14.91 -17.23
N ASP A 185 11.57 16.08 -17.07
CA ASP A 185 12.98 16.30 -17.42
C ASP A 185 13.92 15.44 -16.54
N ALA A 186 13.59 15.28 -15.25
CA ALA A 186 14.28 14.37 -14.35
C ALA A 186 14.14 12.91 -14.77
N ALA A 187 12.93 12.48 -15.15
CA ALA A 187 12.69 11.13 -15.64
C ALA A 187 13.52 10.83 -16.90
N GLY A 188 13.56 11.76 -17.87
CA GLY A 188 14.37 11.63 -19.09
C GLY A 188 15.87 11.54 -18.79
N THR A 189 16.37 12.32 -17.84
CA THR A 189 17.78 12.26 -17.41
C THR A 189 18.12 10.89 -16.79
N LEU A 190 17.21 10.34 -15.99
CA LEU A 190 17.41 9.10 -15.23
C LEU A 190 17.09 7.82 -16.02
N LEU A 191 16.42 7.95 -17.16
CA LEU A 191 16.02 6.84 -18.05
C LEU A 191 17.20 5.99 -18.53
N ASN A 192 18.36 6.63 -18.76
CA ASN A 192 19.57 6.00 -19.29
C ASN A 192 20.28 5.06 -18.29
N SER A 193 19.77 4.94 -17.06
CA SER A 193 20.31 4.01 -16.07
C SER A 193 20.03 2.55 -16.44
N ARG A 194 21.07 1.69 -16.34
CA ARG A 194 20.95 0.24 -16.59
C ARG A 194 19.88 -0.43 -15.73
N ARG A 195 19.58 0.11 -14.56
CA ARG A 195 18.48 -0.31 -13.70
C ARG A 195 17.71 0.91 -13.20
N PRO A 196 16.36 0.83 -13.12
CA PRO A 196 15.57 1.92 -12.58
C PRO A 196 15.98 2.22 -11.15
N THR A 197 16.22 3.50 -10.87
CA THR A 197 16.54 3.99 -9.54
C THR A 197 15.28 4.42 -8.79
N GLN A 198 15.38 4.57 -7.48
CA GLN A 198 14.32 5.14 -6.67
C GLN A 198 14.01 6.59 -7.10
N ASP A 199 15.03 7.34 -7.54
CA ASP A 199 14.86 8.69 -8.07
C ASP A 199 14.04 8.69 -9.37
N LEU A 200 14.29 7.75 -10.28
CA LEU A 200 13.49 7.61 -11.50
C LEU A 200 12.03 7.30 -11.15
N CYS A 201 11.81 6.37 -10.22
CA CYS A 201 10.46 6.03 -9.76
C CYS A 201 9.75 7.23 -9.13
N THR A 202 10.48 8.06 -8.38
CA THR A 202 9.94 9.25 -7.74
C THR A 202 9.55 10.30 -8.78
N ALA A 203 10.42 10.58 -9.75
CA ALA A 203 10.14 11.51 -10.84
C ALA A 203 8.91 11.07 -11.66
N VAL A 204 8.85 9.79 -12.04
CA VAL A 204 7.70 9.23 -12.76
C VAL A 204 6.42 9.31 -11.92
N ALA A 205 6.48 8.95 -10.64
CA ALA A 205 5.32 9.05 -9.75
C ALA A 205 4.82 10.48 -9.63
N LEU A 206 5.70 11.45 -9.37
CA LEU A 206 5.25 12.84 -9.25
C LEU A 206 4.65 13.38 -10.56
N ALA A 207 5.23 13.05 -11.71
CA ALA A 207 4.67 13.41 -13.01
C ALA A 207 3.28 12.79 -13.23
N VAL A 208 3.14 11.47 -13.04
CA VAL A 208 1.85 10.78 -13.19
C VAL A 208 0.80 11.30 -12.21
N HIS A 209 1.20 11.69 -10.99
CA HIS A 209 0.30 12.28 -10.01
C HIS A 209 -0.30 13.60 -10.48
N LEU A 210 0.52 14.46 -11.10
CA LEU A 210 0.08 15.74 -11.63
C LEU A 210 -0.81 15.59 -12.87
N LEU A 211 -0.75 14.44 -13.54
CA LEU A 211 -1.56 14.10 -14.71
C LEU A 211 -2.86 13.35 -14.37
N ARG A 212 -3.20 13.22 -13.08
CA ARG A 212 -4.42 12.53 -12.66
C ARG A 212 -5.67 13.33 -13.06
N PRO A 213 -6.83 12.68 -13.27
CA PRO A 213 -8.06 13.34 -13.73
C PRO A 213 -8.57 14.49 -12.84
N ALA A 214 -8.19 14.50 -11.57
CA ALA A 214 -8.56 15.58 -10.64
C ALA A 214 -7.70 16.86 -10.79
N VAL A 215 -6.57 16.77 -11.50
CA VAL A 215 -5.57 17.85 -11.62
C VAL A 215 -5.37 18.27 -13.07
N ALA A 216 -5.40 17.33 -14.00
CA ALA A 216 -5.17 17.58 -15.42
C ALA A 216 -6.42 17.33 -16.26
N ARG A 217 -6.47 18.00 -17.41
CA ARG A 217 -7.46 17.71 -18.46
C ARG A 217 -7.22 16.31 -19.03
N PRO A 218 -8.26 15.60 -19.50
CA PRO A 218 -8.10 14.26 -20.03
C PRO A 218 -7.29 14.26 -21.33
N ALA A 219 -6.28 13.39 -21.42
CA ALA A 219 -5.50 13.19 -22.63
C ALA A 219 -6.39 12.74 -23.80
N SER A 220 -6.23 13.38 -24.96
CA SER A 220 -6.98 13.05 -26.17
C SER A 220 -6.54 11.72 -26.77
N ASN A 221 -5.24 11.41 -26.68
CA ASN A 221 -4.65 10.17 -27.15
C ASN A 221 -5.03 8.97 -26.23
N PRO A 222 -5.71 7.93 -26.75
CA PRO A 222 -6.13 6.79 -25.96
C PRO A 222 -4.96 5.96 -25.43
N VAL A 223 -3.82 5.93 -26.13
CA VAL A 223 -2.62 5.20 -25.70
C VAL A 223 -2.01 5.87 -24.49
N VAL A 224 -1.84 7.19 -24.52
CA VAL A 224 -1.35 8.00 -23.39
C VAL A 224 -2.27 7.83 -22.18
N ARG A 225 -3.60 7.87 -22.41
CA ARG A 225 -4.59 7.67 -21.34
C ARG A 225 -4.46 6.31 -20.66
N GLU A 226 -4.33 5.24 -21.43
CA GLU A 226 -4.15 3.89 -20.88
C GLU A 226 -2.82 3.77 -20.14
N GLN A 227 -1.73 4.32 -20.67
CA GLN A 227 -0.42 4.33 -20.00
C GLN A 227 -0.49 5.10 -18.67
N LEU A 228 -1.09 6.29 -18.62
CA LEU A 228 -1.28 7.04 -17.38
C LEU A 228 -2.14 6.27 -16.37
N ALA A 229 -3.21 5.61 -16.83
CA ALA A 229 -4.05 4.76 -15.96
C ALA A 229 -3.29 3.53 -15.43
N GLN A 230 -2.38 2.96 -16.21
CA GLN A 230 -1.47 1.90 -15.75
C GLN A 230 -0.45 2.44 -14.75
N GLY A 231 0.11 3.63 -14.98
CA GLY A 231 1.01 4.29 -14.06
C GLY A 231 0.37 4.60 -12.70
N LEU A 232 -0.88 5.06 -12.71
CA LEU A 232 -1.65 5.28 -11.49
C LEU A 232 -1.87 3.96 -10.72
N ARG A 233 -2.21 2.87 -11.41
CA ARG A 233 -2.36 1.53 -10.78
C ARG A 233 -1.04 0.94 -10.27
N LEU A 234 0.07 1.27 -10.92
CA LEU A 234 1.38 0.76 -10.56
C LEU A 234 1.92 1.46 -9.30
N LEU A 235 1.69 2.76 -9.18
CA LEU A 235 2.36 3.62 -8.20
C LEU A 235 1.48 3.98 -6.99
N TRP A 236 0.20 3.59 -7.00
CA TRP A 236 -0.80 3.81 -5.93
C TRP A 236 -1.68 2.59 -5.72
#